data_AF-A0AAU5MFB0-F1
#
_entry.id   AF-A0AAU5MFB0-F1
#
_cell.length_a   1.000
_cell.length_b   1.000
_cell.length_c   1.000
_cell.angle_alpha   90.00
_cell.angle_beta   90.00
_cell.angle_gamma   90.00
#
_symmetry.space_group_name_H-M   'P 1'
#
loop_
_entity.id
_entity.type
_entity.pdbx_description
1 polymer ?
#
loop_
_entity_poly.entity_id
_entity_poly.type
_entity_poly.pdbx_seq_one_letter_code
_entity_poly.pdbx_strand_id
1 'polypeptide(L)'
;MAQRVQVVLEDDLDGGKADETVTFGLDGTTYEIDLSKKNAAKLRDALAAYVGSGRRVSGRRGSVGRARGRGRSASDSADIRAWAKENGYEVSERGRISAEVRAAYNEAK
;
A
#
# COMPACT_ATOMS: atom_id res chain seq x y z
N MET A 1 4.52 -44.54 -21.58
CA MET A 1 4.33 -44.34 -20.12
C MET A 1 3.74 -42.95 -19.91
N ALA A 2 2.75 -42.76 -19.05
CA ALA A 2 2.11 -41.46 -18.81
C ALA A 2 2.14 -41.11 -17.32
N GLN A 3 2.47 -39.86 -16.98
CA GLN A 3 2.52 -39.33 -15.62
C GLN A 3 1.62 -38.10 -15.50
N ARG A 4 0.90 -37.98 -14.38
CA ARG A 4 0.14 -36.78 -14.01
C ARG A 4 0.69 -36.22 -12.70
N VAL A 5 1.06 -34.95 -12.70
CA VAL A 5 1.43 -34.17 -11.50
C VAL A 5 0.27 -33.25 -11.17
N GLN A 6 -0.17 -33.23 -9.90
CA GLN A 6 -1.20 -32.32 -9.42
C GLN A 6 -0.62 -31.49 -8.27
N VAL A 7 -0.69 -30.17 -8.40
CA VAL A 7 -0.36 -29.22 -7.34
C VAL A 7 -1.67 -28.72 -6.75
N VAL A 8 -1.82 -28.83 -5.44
CA VAL A 8 -3.03 -28.42 -4.71
C VAL A 8 -2.62 -27.54 -3.55
N LEU A 9 -3.37 -26.46 -3.33
CA LEU A 9 -3.27 -25.66 -2.12
C LEU A 9 -4.02 -26.40 -1.00
N GLU A 10 -3.33 -26.72 0.08
CA GLU A 10 -3.85 -27.50 1.19
C GLU A 10 -4.23 -26.58 2.36
N ASP A 11 -5.31 -26.91 3.07
CA ASP A 11 -5.73 -26.19 4.28
C ASP A 11 -4.80 -26.60 5.43
N ASP A 12 -4.08 -25.63 5.99
CA ASP A 12 -3.05 -25.86 7.01
C ASP A 12 -3.60 -26.43 8.33
N LEU A 13 -4.92 -26.36 8.56
CA LEU A 13 -5.54 -26.86 9.79
C LEU A 13 -6.02 -28.31 9.69
N ASP A 14 -6.55 -28.71 8.54
CA ASP A 14 -7.21 -30.02 8.39
C ASP A 14 -6.71 -30.87 7.21
N GLY A 15 -5.76 -30.37 6.43
CA GLY A 15 -5.20 -31.06 5.27
C GLY A 15 -6.14 -31.14 4.06
N GLY A 16 -7.28 -30.43 4.12
CA GLY A 16 -8.25 -30.35 3.04
C GLY A 16 -7.80 -29.44 1.91
N LYS A 17 -8.68 -29.14 0.95
CA LYS A 17 -8.40 -28.13 -0.08
C LYS A 17 -8.55 -26.72 0.52
N ALA A 18 -7.52 -25.89 0.38
CA ALA A 18 -7.61 -24.47 0.69
C ALA A 18 -8.21 -23.66 -0.47
N ASP A 19 -8.86 -22.55 -0.12
CA ASP A 19 -9.49 -21.61 -1.04
C ASP A 19 -8.82 -20.23 -1.01
N GLU A 20 -8.22 -19.84 0.11
CA GLU A 20 -7.60 -18.53 0.30
C GLU A 20 -6.47 -18.54 1.35
N THR A 21 -5.48 -17.67 1.17
CA THR A 21 -4.45 -17.36 2.18
C THR A 21 -4.94 -16.18 3.04
N VAL A 22 -4.93 -16.32 4.36
CA VAL A 22 -5.33 -15.27 5.30
C VAL A 22 -4.13 -14.75 6.08
N THR A 23 -3.87 -13.45 5.98
CA THR A 23 -2.87 -12.77 6.82
C THR A 23 -3.50 -12.30 8.14
N PHE A 24 -2.86 -12.62 9.27
CA PHE A 24 -3.28 -12.17 10.60
C PHE A 24 -2.05 -11.85 11.47
N GLY A 25 -2.25 -11.37 12.70
CA GLY A 25 -1.14 -11.05 13.59
C GLY A 25 -1.48 -11.17 15.07
N LEU A 26 -0.47 -11.50 15.85
CA LEU A 26 -0.51 -11.64 17.31
C LEU A 26 0.82 -11.17 17.89
N ASP A 27 0.78 -10.36 18.95
CA ASP A 27 1.96 -9.86 19.66
C ASP A 27 3.03 -9.22 18.76
N GLY A 28 2.59 -8.50 17.73
CA GLY A 28 3.46 -7.81 16.79
C GLY A 28 4.08 -8.69 15.70
N THR A 29 3.79 -9.99 15.68
CA THR A 29 4.19 -10.91 14.62
C THR A 29 3.06 -11.10 13.61
N THR A 30 3.39 -11.09 12.32
CA THR A 30 2.45 -11.34 11.22
C THR A 30 2.60 -12.78 10.74
N TYR A 31 1.47 -13.44 10.52
CA TYR A 31 1.37 -14.82 10.04
C TYR A 31 0.51 -14.88 8.78
N GLU A 32 0.74 -15.90 7.96
CA GLU A 32 -0.12 -16.31 6.86
C GLU A 32 -0.53 -17.75 7.07
N ILE A 33 -1.74 -18.10 6.62
CA ILE A 33 -2.28 -19.45 6.72
C ILE A 33 -3.21 -19.71 5.52
N ASP A 34 -3.05 -20.86 4.87
CA ASP A 34 -3.89 -21.31 3.77
C ASP A 34 -5.09 -22.06 4.31
N LEU A 35 -6.30 -21.60 3.98
CA LEU A 35 -7.54 -22.10 4.57
C LEU A 35 -8.63 -22.30 3.51
N SER A 36 -9.49 -23.30 3.74
CA SER A 36 -10.80 -23.41 3.13
C SER A 36 -11.69 -22.23 3.55
N LYS A 37 -12.70 -21.88 2.74
CA LYS A 37 -13.65 -20.80 3.06
C LYS A 37 -14.28 -20.93 4.45
N LYS A 38 -14.55 -22.17 4.87
CA LYS A 38 -15.15 -22.47 6.17
C LYS A 38 -14.18 -22.14 7.31
N ASN A 39 -12.92 -22.56 7.20
CA ASN A 39 -11.93 -22.30 8.25
C ASN A 39 -11.50 -20.82 8.27
N ALA A 40 -11.40 -20.18 7.10
CA ALA A 40 -11.18 -18.74 7.01
C ALA A 40 -12.31 -17.92 7.67
N ALA A 41 -13.57 -18.34 7.51
CA ALA A 41 -14.70 -17.71 8.21
C ALA A 41 -14.59 -17.88 9.74
N LYS A 42 -14.28 -19.09 10.23
CA LYS A 42 -14.07 -19.32 11.67
C LYS A 42 -12.99 -18.41 12.27
N LEU A 43 -11.88 -18.21 11.56
CA LEU A 43 -10.81 -17.32 12.01
C LEU A 43 -11.31 -15.86 12.14
N ARG A 44 -12.03 -15.37 11.12
CA ARG A 44 -12.61 -14.02 11.14
C ARG A 44 -13.64 -13.85 12.26
N ASP A 45 -14.49 -14.85 12.48
CA ASP A 45 -15.48 -14.85 13.55
C ASP A 45 -14.83 -14.84 14.94
N ALA A 46 -13.80 -15.65 15.15
CA ALA A 46 -13.04 -15.68 16.40
C ALA A 46 -12.38 -14.33 16.73
N LEU A 47 -11.96 -13.58 15.71
CA LEU A 47 -11.36 -12.26 15.85
C LEU A 47 -12.39 -11.12 15.94
N ALA A 48 -13.65 -11.35 15.57
CA ALA A 48 -14.65 -10.31 15.38
C ALA A 48 -14.88 -9.44 16.63
N ALA A 49 -14.97 -10.06 17.82
CA ALA A 49 -15.19 -9.34 19.07
C ALA A 49 -14.03 -8.38 19.41
N TYR A 50 -12.79 -8.81 19.14
CA TYR A 50 -11.58 -8.03 19.38
C TYR A 50 -11.41 -6.92 18.36
N VAL A 51 -11.71 -7.19 17.09
CA VAL A 51 -11.69 -6.18 16.02
C VAL A 51 -12.75 -5.12 16.25
N GLY A 52 -13.96 -5.51 16.68
CA GLY A 52 -15.06 -4.59 16.97
C GLY A 52 -14.83 -3.71 18.19
N SER A 53 -14.16 -4.23 19.22
CA SER A 53 -13.83 -3.48 20.45
C SER A 53 -12.50 -2.72 20.36
N GLY A 54 -11.62 -3.18 19.48
CA GLY A 54 -10.30 -2.62 19.27
C GLY A 54 -10.32 -1.35 18.42
N ARG A 55 -9.17 -0.69 18.35
CA ARG A 55 -8.94 0.40 17.41
C ARG A 55 -7.92 -0.02 16.38
N ARG A 56 -8.12 0.43 15.14
CA ARG A 56 -7.08 0.34 14.11
C ARG A 56 -5.90 1.19 14.55
N VAL A 57 -4.84 0.55 15.03
CA VAL A 57 -3.54 1.20 15.13
C VAL A 57 -2.98 1.24 13.71
N SER A 58 -2.80 2.45 13.17
CA SER A 58 -2.23 2.63 11.84
C SER A 58 -0.80 2.09 11.81
N GLY A 59 -0.64 0.80 11.53
CA GLY A 59 0.63 0.20 11.12
C GLY A 59 0.87 0.52 9.67
N ARG A 60 1.37 1.73 9.38
CA ARG A 60 1.77 2.07 8.01
C ARG A 60 3.08 1.36 7.69
N ARG A 61 3.00 0.11 7.24
CA ARG A 61 4.04 -0.53 6.44
C ARG A 61 3.37 -1.12 5.20
N GLY A 62 3.64 -0.52 4.04
CA GLY A 62 3.29 -1.11 2.75
C GLY A 62 2.14 -0.47 1.95
N SER A 63 1.99 0.85 1.96
CA SER A 63 1.62 1.53 0.71
C SER A 63 2.49 2.77 0.54
N VAL A 64 3.63 2.57 -0.12
CA VAL A 64 4.26 3.63 -0.91
C VAL A 64 3.33 3.90 -2.08
N GLY A 65 2.21 4.57 -1.77
CA GLY A 65 1.04 4.62 -2.63
C GLY A 65 0.02 5.58 -2.07
N ARG A 66 0.33 6.87 -2.19
CA ARG A 66 -0.67 7.92 -2.44
C ARG A 66 -1.62 8.27 -1.27
N ALA A 67 -1.07 8.81 -0.19
CA ALA A 67 -1.83 9.67 0.73
C ALA A 67 -1.31 11.11 0.62
N ARG A 68 -1.84 11.79 -0.40
CA ARG A 68 -2.20 13.22 -0.44
C ARG A 68 -1.52 14.13 0.59
N GLY A 69 -0.32 14.64 0.25
CA GLY A 69 0.08 15.97 0.68
C GLY A 69 -0.80 16.99 -0.01
N ARG A 70 -1.97 17.28 0.56
CA ARG A 70 -2.93 18.25 0.04
C ARG A 70 -2.85 19.48 0.92
N GLY A 71 -2.24 20.54 0.40
CA GLY A 71 -2.33 21.87 1.01
C GLY A 71 -1.32 22.89 0.49
N ARG A 72 -0.03 22.55 0.38
CA ARG A 72 1.01 23.55 0.06
C ARG A 72 1.70 23.35 -1.30
N SER A 73 1.97 22.10 -1.70
CA SER A 73 2.79 21.82 -2.90
C SER A 73 2.13 22.13 -4.25
N ALA A 74 0.80 22.23 -4.31
CA ALA A 74 0.10 22.53 -5.58
C ALA A 74 0.21 24.01 -5.96
N SER A 75 0.15 24.91 -4.96
CA SER A 75 0.35 26.36 -5.13
C SER A 75 1.81 26.63 -5.49
N ASP A 76 2.75 26.10 -4.70
CA ASP A 76 4.18 26.26 -4.94
C ASP A 76 4.57 25.77 -6.35
N SER A 77 3.98 24.66 -6.81
CA SER A 77 4.28 24.14 -8.15
C SER A 77 3.69 24.98 -9.29
N ALA A 78 2.69 25.84 -9.06
CA ALA A 78 2.24 26.78 -10.09
C ALA A 78 3.19 27.98 -10.15
N ASP A 79 3.55 28.51 -8.98
CA ASP A 79 4.45 29.67 -8.85
C ASP A 79 5.85 29.38 -9.37
N ILE A 80 6.41 28.20 -9.02
CA ILE A 80 7.69 27.73 -9.56
C ILE A 80 7.64 27.62 -11.09
N ARG A 81 6.51 27.19 -11.68
CA ARG A 81 6.38 27.05 -13.14
C ARG A 81 6.30 28.39 -13.86
N ALA A 82 5.61 29.36 -13.30
CA ALA A 82 5.55 30.71 -13.84
C ALA A 82 6.96 31.35 -13.83
N TRP A 83 7.63 31.32 -12.68
CA TRP A 83 9.00 31.82 -12.53
C TRP A 83 9.98 31.08 -13.46
N ALA A 84 9.88 29.75 -13.55
CA ALA A 84 10.75 28.95 -14.40
C ALA A 84 10.64 29.35 -15.88
N LYS A 85 9.41 29.53 -16.40
CA LYS A 85 9.18 29.97 -17.78
C LYS A 85 9.75 31.37 -18.04
N GLU A 86 9.59 32.28 -17.09
CA GLU A 86 10.14 33.64 -17.18
C GLU A 86 11.67 33.65 -17.17
N ASN A 87 12.30 32.72 -16.45
CA ASN A 87 13.76 32.57 -16.34
C ASN A 87 14.35 31.61 -17.39
N GLY A 88 13.57 31.19 -18.39
CA GLY A 88 14.04 30.37 -19.51
C GLY A 88 14.23 28.88 -19.21
N TYR A 89 13.71 28.37 -18.09
CA TYR A 89 13.73 26.95 -17.78
C TYR A 89 12.61 26.20 -18.49
N GLU A 90 12.94 25.05 -19.09
CA GLU A 90 11.95 24.15 -19.68
C GLU A 90 11.22 23.34 -18.60
N VAL A 91 9.92 23.56 -18.45
CA VAL A 91 9.08 22.91 -17.44
C VAL A 91 7.82 22.32 -18.06
N SER A 92 7.49 21.08 -17.70
CA SER A 92 6.26 20.43 -18.14
C SER A 92 5.02 21.16 -17.62
N GLU A 93 4.02 21.34 -18.50
CA GLU A 93 2.72 21.95 -18.15
C GLU A 93 1.99 21.19 -17.05
N ARG A 94 2.26 19.88 -16.91
CA ARG A 94 1.61 19.01 -15.92
C ARG A 94 2.62 18.07 -15.27
N GLY A 95 2.39 17.76 -14.00
CA GLY A 95 3.19 16.78 -13.26
C GLY A 95 4.25 17.42 -12.37
N ARG A 96 5.28 16.63 -12.04
CA ARG A 96 6.30 17.01 -11.06
C ARG A 96 7.37 17.87 -11.73
N ILE A 97 7.67 19.03 -11.13
CA ILE A 97 8.79 19.90 -11.52
C ILE A 97 10.11 19.23 -11.13
N SER A 98 11.13 19.35 -11.98
CA SER A 98 12.47 18.85 -11.70
C SER A 98 13.02 19.44 -10.39
N ALA A 99 13.90 18.69 -9.73
CA ALA A 99 14.50 19.14 -8.47
C ALA A 99 15.39 20.37 -8.68
N GLU A 100 16.04 20.46 -9.84
CA GLU A 100 16.90 21.58 -10.25
C GLU A 100 16.14 22.90 -10.34
N VAL A 101 14.99 22.93 -11.02
CA VAL A 101 14.17 24.14 -11.14
C VAL A 101 13.60 24.58 -9.78
N ARG A 102 13.30 23.62 -8.89
CA ARG A 102 12.87 23.91 -7.52
C ARG A 102 13.98 24.51 -6.67
N ALA A 103 15.21 24.03 -6.82
CA ALA A 103 16.37 24.57 -6.12
C ALA A 103 16.65 26.00 -6.59
N ALA A 104 16.70 26.23 -7.90
CA ALA A 104 16.91 27.56 -8.49
C ALA A 104 15.84 28.57 -8.06
N TYR A 105 14.57 28.17 -7.99
CA TYR A 105 13.49 29.02 -7.48
C TYR A 105 13.68 29.38 -5.99
N ASN A 106 14.14 28.44 -5.18
CA ASN A 106 14.39 28.70 -3.75
C ASN A 106 15.62 29.59 -3.52
N GLU A 107 16.62 29.53 -4.39
CA GLU A 107 17.81 30.40 -4.35
C GLU A 107 17.52 31.81 -4.86
N ALA A 108 16.58 31.95 -5.80
CA ALA A 108 16.14 33.23 -6.34
C ALA A 108 15.13 33.97 -5.44
N LYS A 109 14.71 33.36 -4.34
CA LYS A 109 13.79 33.92 -3.35
C LYS A 109 14.52 34.46 -2.13
#